data_AF-A0A7S2I9I0-F1
#
_entry.id   AF-A0A7S2I9I0-F1
#
_cell.length_a   1.000
_cell.length_b   1.000
_cell.length_c   1.000
_cell.angle_alpha   90.00
_cell.angle_beta   90.00
_cell.angle_gamma   90.00
#
_symmetry.space_group_name_H-M   'P 1'
#
loop_
_entity.id
_entity.type
_entity.pdbx_description
1 polymer ?
#
loop_
_entity_poly.entity_id
_entity_poly.type
_entity_poly.pdbx_seq_one_letter_code
_entity_poly.pdbx_strand_id
1 'polypeptide(L)'
;LQAIQAVQLARAQIKDAQFTGSERFGLNPDGQFFKLLSPQERKCLPSKDAFHFCVVSARRASSPKGIQDVFMVQQQFLEAGVTPTWYVDEASLKDYRGLGLKAVVGGKLCAARNKALRDASRMGKACVQASDDISAWEYRHGKR
;
A
#
# COMPACT_ATOMS: atom_id res chain seq x y z
N LEU A 1 -9.23 -21.73 -9.40
CA LEU A 1 -10.67 -21.51 -9.09
C LEU A 1 -10.89 -21.05 -7.64
N GLN A 2 -10.31 -21.70 -6.62
CA GLN A 2 -10.49 -21.30 -5.21
C GLN A 2 -9.97 -19.90 -4.85
N ALA A 3 -8.81 -19.46 -5.39
CA ALA A 3 -8.25 -18.14 -5.08
C ALA A 3 -9.15 -16.98 -5.54
N ILE A 4 -9.76 -17.09 -6.73
CA ILE A 4 -10.66 -16.06 -7.26
C ILE A 4 -11.94 -15.97 -6.42
N GLN A 5 -12.49 -17.10 -5.99
CA GLN A 5 -13.62 -17.13 -5.05
C GLN A 5 -13.26 -16.55 -3.68
N ALA A 6 -12.08 -16.86 -3.14
CA ALA A 6 -11.61 -16.27 -1.88
C ALA A 6 -11.45 -14.75 -1.99
N VAL A 7 -10.96 -14.25 -3.12
CA VAL A 7 -10.86 -12.81 -3.40
C VAL A 7 -12.23 -12.14 -3.50
N GLN A 8 -13.21 -12.78 -4.16
CA GLN A 8 -14.57 -12.24 -4.22
C GLN A 8 -15.27 -12.28 -2.87
N LEU A 9 -15.05 -13.34 -2.08
CA LEU A 9 -15.58 -13.46 -0.72
C LEU A 9 -15.00 -12.38 0.20
N ALA A 10 -13.69 -12.15 0.14
CA ALA A 10 -13.03 -11.09 0.91
C ALA A 10 -13.55 -9.70 0.51
N ARG A 11 -13.75 -9.44 -0.80
CA ARG A 11 -14.34 -8.18 -1.29
C ARG A 11 -15.77 -7.98 -0.79
N ALA A 12 -16.60 -9.02 -0.79
CA ALA A 12 -17.96 -8.97 -0.26
C ALA A 12 -17.97 -8.72 1.25
N GLN A 13 -17.13 -9.43 2.01
CA GLN A 13 -17.01 -9.27 3.46
C GLN A 13 -16.49 -7.88 3.86
N ILE A 14 -15.55 -7.30 3.11
CA ILE A 14 -15.06 -5.92 3.36
C ILE A 14 -16.17 -4.90 3.06
N LYS A 15 -17.01 -5.15 2.04
CA LYS A 15 -18.13 -4.27 1.67
C LYS A 15 -19.30 -4.36 2.65
N ASP A 16 -19.57 -5.56 3.17
CA ASP A 16 -20.67 -5.86 4.10
C ASP A 16 -20.32 -5.63 5.56
N ALA A 17 -19.02 -5.55 5.89
CA ALA A 17 -18.56 -5.03 7.18
C ALA A 17 -18.86 -3.53 7.28
N GLN A 18 -20.14 -3.20 7.49
CA GLN A 18 -20.51 -1.99 8.20
C GLN A 18 -19.80 -2.06 9.56
N PHE A 19 -18.75 -1.25 9.71
CA PHE A 19 -17.95 -1.15 10.93
C PHE A 19 -18.86 -0.82 12.13
N THR A 20 -19.20 -1.83 12.91
CA THR A 20 -20.06 -1.76 14.11
C THR A 20 -19.28 -1.61 15.42
N GLY A 21 -17.96 -1.39 15.37
CA GLY A 21 -17.11 -1.20 16.55
C GLY A 21 -16.89 0.27 16.88
N SER A 22 -17.36 0.66 18.06
CA SER A 22 -17.16 1.94 18.76
C SER A 22 -15.68 2.32 18.92
N GLU A 23 -15.39 3.62 18.94
CA GLU A 23 -14.06 4.28 18.89
C GLU A 23 -13.42 4.40 17.49
N ARG A 24 -14.13 5.06 16.57
CA ARG A 24 -13.42 5.82 15.54
C ARG A 24 -12.74 7.01 16.23
N PHE A 25 -11.44 6.94 16.49
CA PHE A 25 -10.62 8.15 16.34
C PHE A 25 -10.88 8.57 14.90
N GLY A 26 -11.64 9.65 14.71
CA GLY A 26 -12.10 10.06 13.38
C GLY A 26 -10.88 10.22 12.48
N LEU A 27 -10.67 9.27 11.56
CA LEU A 27 -9.64 9.40 10.54
C LEU A 27 -10.02 10.65 9.77
N ASN A 28 -9.20 11.69 9.90
CA ASN A 28 -9.40 12.91 9.14
C ASN A 28 -9.33 12.52 7.67
N PRO A 29 -10.38 12.75 6.86
CA PRO A 29 -10.32 12.45 5.43
C PRO A 29 -9.15 13.21 4.80
N ASP A 30 -8.48 12.63 3.81
CA ASP A 30 -7.31 13.22 3.13
C ASP A 30 -7.51 14.69 2.72
N GLY A 31 -8.74 15.08 2.40
CA GLY A 31 -9.12 16.46 2.12
C GLY A 31 -8.79 17.46 3.24
N GLN A 32 -8.76 17.03 4.50
CA GLN A 32 -8.34 17.83 5.66
C GLN A 32 -6.85 18.17 5.60
N PHE A 33 -5.99 17.22 5.19
CA PHE A 33 -4.56 17.47 5.02
C PHE A 33 -4.33 18.60 4.03
N PHE A 34 -4.99 18.54 2.87
CA PHE A 34 -4.83 19.57 1.86
C PHE A 34 -5.30 20.94 2.34
N LYS A 35 -6.32 21.02 3.22
CA LYS A 35 -6.77 22.30 3.81
C LYS A 35 -5.70 23.01 4.64
N LEU A 36 -4.68 22.28 5.11
CA LEU A 36 -3.56 22.89 5.81
C LEU A 36 -2.63 23.61 4.82
N LEU A 37 -2.42 23.06 3.64
CA LEU A 37 -1.52 23.66 2.67
C LEU A 37 -2.10 24.94 2.07
N SER A 38 -1.33 26.01 2.12
CA SER A 38 -1.59 27.25 1.39
C SER A 38 -1.66 27.01 -0.12
N PRO A 39 -2.30 27.89 -0.90
CA PRO A 39 -2.32 27.77 -2.35
C PRO A 39 -0.92 27.68 -2.99
N GLN A 40 0.07 28.36 -2.42
CA GLN A 40 1.46 28.33 -2.86
C GLN A 40 2.10 26.96 -2.58
N GLU A 41 1.94 26.41 -1.37
CA GLU A 41 2.47 25.08 -1.03
C GLU A 41 1.84 23.97 -1.87
N ARG A 42 0.53 24.06 -2.14
CA ARG A 42 -0.18 23.09 -2.99
C ARG A 42 0.39 23.03 -4.41
N LYS A 43 0.85 24.16 -4.96
CA LYS A 43 1.49 24.21 -6.28
C LYS A 43 2.85 23.51 -6.31
N CYS A 44 3.50 23.35 -5.16
CA CYS A 44 4.79 22.68 -5.02
C CYS A 44 4.65 21.17 -4.79
N LEU A 45 3.43 20.63 -4.69
CA LEU A 45 3.24 19.19 -4.50
C LEU A 45 3.72 18.43 -5.74
N PRO A 46 4.63 17.44 -5.58
CA PRO A 46 5.08 16.61 -6.69
C PRO A 46 3.93 15.76 -7.25
N SER A 47 3.96 15.51 -8.56
CA SER A 47 3.08 14.52 -9.18
C SER A 47 3.33 13.13 -8.59
N LYS A 48 2.30 12.30 -8.49
CA LYS A 48 2.42 10.88 -8.11
C LYS A 48 3.44 10.13 -8.96
N ASP A 49 3.62 10.54 -10.23
CA ASP A 49 4.55 9.89 -11.16
C ASP A 49 6.03 10.17 -10.81
N ALA A 50 6.30 11.18 -9.99
CA ALA A 50 7.63 11.47 -9.45
C ALA A 50 8.06 10.48 -8.35
N PHE A 51 7.15 9.62 -7.91
CA PHE A 51 7.39 8.64 -6.85
C PHE A 51 7.44 7.21 -7.38
N HIS A 52 8.26 6.40 -6.73
CA HIS A 52 8.26 4.95 -6.83
C HIS A 52 7.68 4.37 -5.55
N PHE A 53 6.40 4.04 -5.60
CA PHE A 53 5.69 3.42 -4.48
C PHE A 53 6.02 1.93 -4.40
N CYS A 54 6.57 1.54 -3.25
CA CYS A 54 7.10 0.22 -2.99
C CYS A 54 6.39 -0.36 -1.76
N VAL A 55 5.91 -1.59 -1.87
CA VAL A 55 5.46 -2.37 -0.70
C VAL A 55 6.50 -3.44 -0.43
N VAL A 56 7.01 -3.50 0.80
CA VAL A 56 7.96 -4.55 1.21
C VAL A 56 7.17 -5.59 2.00
N SER A 57 7.21 -6.83 1.54
CA SER A 57 6.34 -7.89 2.05
C SER A 57 7.03 -9.25 1.94
N ALA A 58 6.68 -10.19 2.81
CA ALA A 58 7.15 -11.57 2.69
C ALA A 58 6.14 -12.53 3.31
N ARG A 59 5.94 -13.69 2.66
CA ARG A 59 5.21 -14.84 3.21
C ARG A 59 3.78 -14.58 3.70
N ARG A 60 3.09 -13.54 3.20
CA ARG A 60 1.68 -13.27 3.51
C ARG A 60 0.69 -13.81 2.48
N ALA A 61 1.14 -14.09 1.26
CA ALA A 61 0.27 -14.56 0.18
C ALA A 61 -0.22 -16.01 0.30
N SER A 62 0.15 -16.74 1.37
CA SER A 62 -0.21 -18.16 1.56
C SER A 62 -1.33 -18.39 2.57
N SER A 63 -1.77 -17.37 3.33
CA SER A 63 -2.85 -17.49 4.31
C SER A 63 -4.02 -16.56 3.97
N PRO A 64 -5.28 -16.93 4.29
CA PRO A 64 -6.44 -16.05 4.03
C PRO A 64 -6.30 -14.66 4.64
N LYS A 65 -5.80 -14.57 5.90
CA LYS A 65 -5.57 -13.29 6.58
C LYS A 65 -4.46 -12.48 5.92
N GLY A 66 -3.34 -13.12 5.56
CA GLY A 66 -2.25 -12.41 4.89
C GLY A 66 -2.64 -11.94 3.49
N ILE A 67 -3.45 -12.71 2.75
CA ILE A 67 -4.04 -12.29 1.47
C ILE A 67 -4.94 -11.08 1.69
N GLN A 68 -5.81 -11.10 2.71
CA GLN A 68 -6.67 -9.95 3.03
C GLN A 68 -5.84 -8.68 3.30
N ASP A 69 -4.76 -8.77 4.07
CA ASP A 69 -3.88 -7.62 4.37
C ASP A 69 -3.21 -7.09 3.10
N VAL A 70 -2.69 -8.00 2.25
CA VAL A 70 -2.10 -7.66 0.95
C VAL A 70 -3.10 -6.94 0.05
N PHE A 71 -4.36 -7.42 -0.01
CA PHE A 71 -5.41 -6.78 -0.79
C PHE A 71 -5.78 -5.41 -0.24
N MET A 72 -5.87 -5.25 1.08
CA MET A 72 -6.18 -3.98 1.73
C MET A 72 -5.15 -2.91 1.34
N VAL A 73 -3.85 -3.21 1.46
CA VAL A 73 -2.79 -2.27 1.06
C VAL A 73 -2.83 -2.00 -0.45
N GLN A 74 -3.02 -3.03 -1.28
CA GLN A 74 -3.12 -2.87 -2.73
C GLN A 74 -4.29 -1.96 -3.12
N GLN A 75 -5.47 -2.12 -2.50
CA GLN A 75 -6.64 -1.28 -2.79
C GLN A 75 -6.40 0.17 -2.40
N GLN A 76 -5.82 0.45 -1.23
CA GLN A 76 -5.52 1.82 -0.82
C GLN A 76 -4.64 2.57 -1.84
N PHE A 77 -3.63 1.90 -2.41
CA PHE A 77 -2.83 2.53 -3.48
C PHE A 77 -3.62 2.69 -4.79
N LEU A 78 -4.43 1.69 -5.18
CA LEU A 78 -5.21 1.76 -6.42
C LEU A 78 -6.28 2.84 -6.37
N GLU A 79 -6.93 3.06 -5.22
CA GLU A 79 -7.88 4.14 -5.00
C GLU A 79 -7.20 5.52 -5.13
N ALA A 80 -5.93 5.63 -4.74
CA ALA A 80 -5.09 6.81 -5.02
C ALA A 80 -4.55 6.87 -6.47
N GLY A 81 -4.95 5.93 -7.33
CA GLY A 81 -4.52 5.83 -8.72
C GLY A 81 -3.05 5.45 -8.89
N VAL A 82 -2.48 4.72 -7.93
CA VAL A 82 -1.10 4.24 -7.91
C VAL A 82 -1.07 2.72 -7.97
N THR A 83 -0.18 2.14 -8.78
CA THR A 83 0.10 0.71 -8.74
C THR A 83 1.48 0.48 -8.14
N PRO A 84 1.58 0.03 -6.88
CA PRO A 84 2.87 -0.13 -6.21
C PRO A 84 3.63 -1.34 -6.75
N THR A 85 4.95 -1.32 -6.56
CA THR A 85 5.80 -2.49 -6.80
C THR A 85 6.03 -3.25 -5.49
N TRP A 86 5.72 -4.53 -5.49
CA TRP A 86 5.87 -5.41 -4.33
C TRP A 86 7.26 -6.05 -4.34
N TYR A 87 8.06 -5.79 -3.32
CA TYR A 87 9.39 -6.38 -3.13
C TYR A 87 9.27 -7.53 -2.13
N VAL A 88 9.46 -8.74 -2.64
CA VAL A 88 9.24 -9.98 -1.89
C VAL A 88 10.47 -10.88 -1.89
N ASP A 89 10.50 -11.87 -1.00
CA ASP A 89 11.48 -12.93 -1.10
C ASP A 89 11.23 -13.80 -2.34
N GLU A 90 12.28 -14.49 -2.82
CA GLU A 90 12.21 -15.32 -4.03
C GLU A 90 11.11 -16.38 -3.94
N ALA A 91 10.97 -17.02 -2.78
CA ALA A 91 9.98 -18.08 -2.55
C ALA A 91 8.54 -17.56 -2.66
N SER A 92 8.31 -16.29 -2.32
CA SER A 92 6.99 -15.64 -2.35
C SER A 92 6.63 -15.08 -3.74
N LEU A 93 7.58 -14.95 -4.66
CA LEU A 93 7.38 -14.22 -5.92
C LEU A 93 6.19 -14.77 -6.74
N LYS A 94 6.10 -16.10 -6.85
CA LYS A 94 5.05 -16.77 -7.63
C LYS A 94 3.67 -16.49 -7.04
N ASP A 95 3.54 -16.55 -5.72
CA ASP A 95 2.26 -16.39 -5.04
C ASP A 95 1.74 -14.95 -5.19
N TYR A 96 2.60 -13.95 -4.99
CA TYR A 96 2.21 -12.54 -5.14
C TYR A 96 1.84 -12.20 -6.60
N ARG A 97 2.57 -12.75 -7.58
CA ARG A 97 2.17 -12.61 -9.00
C ARG A 97 0.87 -13.33 -9.31
N GLY A 98 0.61 -14.48 -8.67
CA GLY A 98 -0.65 -15.21 -8.77
C GLY A 98 -1.85 -14.42 -8.26
N LEU A 99 -1.65 -13.48 -7.33
CA LEU A 99 -2.65 -12.51 -6.89
C LEU A 99 -2.82 -11.31 -7.85
N GLY A 100 -2.05 -11.25 -8.94
CA GLY A 100 -2.08 -10.15 -9.91
C GLY A 100 -1.22 -8.94 -9.51
N LEU A 101 -0.34 -9.08 -8.51
CA LEU A 101 0.49 -7.98 -8.02
C LEU A 101 1.73 -7.78 -8.89
N LYS A 102 2.16 -6.53 -9.04
CA LYS A 102 3.44 -6.17 -9.64
C LYS A 102 4.59 -6.51 -8.69
N ALA A 103 4.97 -7.78 -8.62
CA ALA A 103 5.98 -8.29 -7.69
C ALA A 103 7.34 -8.55 -8.33
N VAL A 104 8.40 -8.19 -7.59
CA VAL A 104 9.81 -8.40 -7.91
C VAL A 104 10.56 -8.98 -6.72
N VAL A 105 11.65 -9.68 -7.00
CA VAL A 105 12.51 -10.24 -5.96
C VAL A 105 13.30 -9.11 -5.30
N GLY A 106 13.10 -8.91 -4.01
CA GLY A 106 13.86 -8.01 -3.14
C GLY A 106 14.82 -8.73 -2.19
N GLY A 107 14.56 -10.02 -1.91
CA GLY A 107 15.23 -10.75 -0.83
C GLY A 107 14.52 -10.55 0.51
N LYS A 108 15.26 -10.71 1.62
CA LYS A 108 14.74 -10.44 2.98
C LYS A 108 14.57 -8.94 3.24
N LEU A 109 13.94 -8.57 4.35
CA LEU A 109 13.56 -7.19 4.71
C LEU A 109 14.57 -6.11 4.29
N CYS A 110 15.80 -6.13 4.82
CA CYS A 110 16.81 -5.11 4.51
C CYS A 110 17.21 -5.10 3.03
N ALA A 111 17.35 -6.28 2.41
CA ALA A 111 17.69 -6.40 1.00
C ALA A 111 16.58 -5.82 0.11
N ALA A 112 15.32 -6.10 0.44
CA ALA A 112 14.15 -5.61 -0.26
C ALA A 112 14.02 -4.08 -0.16
N ARG A 113 14.19 -3.52 1.05
CA ARG A 113 14.19 -2.06 1.27
C ARG A 113 15.32 -1.37 0.49
N ASN A 114 16.53 -1.94 0.51
CA ASN A 114 17.66 -1.38 -0.21
C ASN A 114 17.49 -1.50 -1.73
N LYS A 115 16.87 -2.58 -2.21
CA LYS A 115 16.56 -2.74 -3.63
C LYS A 115 15.51 -1.71 -4.08
N ALA A 116 14.48 -1.46 -3.27
CA ALA A 116 13.49 -0.43 -3.56
C ALA A 116 14.13 0.96 -3.72
N LEU A 117 15.08 1.32 -2.83
CA LEU A 117 15.85 2.56 -2.95
C LEU A 117 16.66 2.63 -4.25
N ARG A 118 17.38 1.55 -4.60
CA ARG A 118 18.17 1.48 -5.84
C ARG A 118 17.29 1.58 -7.08
N ASP A 119 16.14 0.91 -7.09
CA ASP A 119 15.22 0.96 -8.21
C ASP A 119 14.61 2.36 -8.37
N ALA A 120 14.19 3.00 -7.28
CA ALA A 120 13.71 4.38 -7.30
C ALA A 120 14.79 5.35 -7.83
N SER A 121 16.03 5.22 -7.32
CA SER A 121 17.17 6.02 -7.77
C SER A 121 17.45 5.83 -9.27
N ARG A 122 17.47 4.59 -9.76
CA ARG A 122 17.65 4.27 -11.18
C ARG A 122 16.51 4.83 -12.06
N MET A 123 15.30 4.93 -11.52
CA MET A 123 14.15 5.53 -12.22
C MET A 123 14.16 7.07 -12.15
N GLY A 124 15.07 7.68 -11.39
CA GLY A 124 15.04 9.12 -11.12
C GLY A 124 13.83 9.56 -10.28
N LYS A 125 13.33 8.68 -9.40
CA LYS A 125 12.11 8.90 -8.61
C LYS A 125 12.39 8.90 -7.11
N ALA A 126 11.55 9.60 -6.35
CA ALA A 126 11.55 9.51 -4.90
C ALA A 126 11.01 8.14 -4.44
N CYS A 127 11.71 7.46 -3.54
CA CYS A 127 11.28 6.16 -3.02
C CYS A 127 10.27 6.34 -1.89
N VAL A 128 9.11 5.69 -1.99
CA VAL A 128 8.15 5.55 -0.87
C VAL A 128 8.04 4.08 -0.52
N GLN A 129 8.31 3.72 0.73
CA GLN A 129 8.21 2.34 1.21
C GLN A 129 7.05 2.22 2.19
N ALA A 130 6.15 1.28 1.93
CA ALA A 130 5.04 0.93 2.80
C ALA A 130 5.20 -0.52 3.30
N SER A 131 4.72 -0.74 4.53
CA SER A 131 4.55 -2.08 5.08
C SER A 131 3.29 -2.74 4.51
N ASP A 132 3.26 -4.06 4.53
CA ASP A 132 2.16 -4.88 4.02
C ASP A 132 1.01 -5.09 5.02
N ASP A 133 1.13 -4.52 6.22
CA ASP A 133 0.14 -4.59 7.31
C ASP A 133 -0.43 -3.22 7.71
N ILE A 134 -0.35 -2.23 6.82
CA ILE A 134 -0.97 -0.92 7.04
C ILE A 134 -2.49 -1.04 6.91
N SER A 135 -3.20 -0.82 8.02
CA SER A 135 -4.66 -0.85 8.08
C SER A 135 -5.33 0.49 7.76
N ALA A 136 -4.65 1.61 8.05
CA ALA A 136 -5.14 2.95 7.77
C ALA A 136 -3.98 3.96 7.69
N TRP A 137 -4.24 5.08 7.01
CA TRP A 137 -3.41 6.27 7.06
C TRP A 137 -4.04 7.28 8.01
N GLU A 138 -3.23 7.82 8.92
CA GLU A 138 -3.66 8.89 9.81
C GLU A 138 -2.72 10.08 9.64
N TYR A 139 -3.30 11.24 9.37
CA TYR A 139 -2.56 12.50 9.37
C TYR A 139 -2.79 13.26 10.67
N ARG A 140 -1.70 13.64 11.34
CA ARG A 140 -1.69 14.45 12.56
C ARG A 140 -0.89 15.74 12.36
N HIS A 141 -1.38 16.86 12.89
CA HIS A 141 -0.65 18.14 12.91
C HIS A 141 -0.69 18.78 14.29
N GLY A 142 0.35 19.56 14.60
CA GLY A 142 0.42 20.37 15.82
C GLY A 142 -0.34 21.69 15.72
N LYS A 143 -0.31 22.48 16.80
CA LYS A 143 -0.71 23.89 16.76
C LYS A 143 0.15 24.63 15.73
N ARG A 144 -0.49 25.49 14.93
CA ARG A 144 0.19 26.42 14.04
C ARG A 144 0.68 27.64 14.79
#